data_AF-A0A1L8DT33-F1
#
_entry.id   AF-A0A1L8DT33-F1
#
_cell.length_a   1.000
_cell.length_b   1.000
_cell.length_c   1.000
_cell.angle_alpha   90.00
_cell.angle_beta   90.00
_cell.angle_gamma   90.00
#
_symmetry.space_group_name_H-M   'P 1'
#
loop_
_entity.id
_entity.type
_entity.pdbx_description
1 polymer ?
#
loop_
_entity_poly.entity_id
_entity_poly.type
_entity_poly.pdbx_seq_one_letter_code
_entity_poly.pdbx_strand_id
1 'polypeptide(L)'
;NMELKCKSCRQIVIVMQKVHVKDAHSVVRSIENIRRSMCKTVADDNLFLDEDELPEWITEEFRASEWTKGKLKCRNCSSTVGSYNFHGGGKCACGMFRIPSVHLIKSKIDI
;
A
#
# COMPACT_ATOMS: atom_id res chain seq x y z
N ASN A 1 4.97 16.14 7.64
CA ASN A 1 4.93 15.31 6.42
C ASN A 1 5.92 14.20 6.54
N MET A 2 5.51 13.00 6.16
CA MET A 2 6.37 11.84 6.04
C MET A 2 6.49 11.45 4.56
N GLU A 3 7.68 11.00 4.17
CA GLU A 3 8.01 10.67 2.78
C GLU A 3 8.35 9.19 2.66
N LEU A 4 7.54 8.43 1.94
CA LEU A 4 7.88 7.07 1.56
C LEU A 4 8.71 7.12 0.28
N LYS A 5 9.92 6.57 0.34
CA LYS A 5 10.89 6.61 -0.77
C LYS A 5 11.05 5.22 -1.38
N CYS A 6 11.28 5.17 -2.69
CA CYS A 6 11.63 3.94 -3.36
C CYS A 6 12.99 3.45 -2.85
N LYS A 7 13.09 2.21 -2.38
CA LYS A 7 14.36 1.68 -1.86
C LYS A 7 15.47 1.60 -2.90
N SER A 8 15.11 1.45 -4.17
CA SER A 8 16.06 1.26 -5.28
C SER A 8 16.71 2.58 -5.72
N CYS A 9 15.97 3.70 -5.72
CA CYS A 9 16.46 4.97 -6.27
C CYS A 9 16.25 6.18 -5.35
N ARG A 10 15.68 5.99 -4.16
CA ARG A 10 15.34 7.01 -3.16
C ARG A 10 14.37 8.11 -3.62
N GLN A 11 13.83 8.02 -4.83
CA GLN A 11 12.74 8.89 -5.29
C GLN A 11 11.55 8.77 -4.35
N ILE A 12 10.96 9.91 -4.00
CA ILE A 12 9.72 9.97 -3.22
C ILE A 12 8.59 9.32 -4.02
N VAL A 13 7.98 8.31 -3.42
CA VAL A 13 6.84 7.57 -3.96
C VAL A 13 5.55 8.15 -3.40
N ILE A 14 5.50 8.48 -2.11
CA ILE A 14 4.33 9.12 -1.48
C ILE A 14 4.80 10.19 -0.50
N VAL A 15 4.17 11.36 -0.56
CA VAL A 15 4.22 12.38 0.51
C VAL A 15 2.88 12.35 1.23
N MET A 16 2.91 12.15 2.55
CA MET A 16 1.69 12.11 3.36
C MET A 16 1.78 13.09 4.52
N GLN A 17 0.72 13.88 4.71
CA GLN A 17 0.66 14.88 5.77
C GLN A 17 0.37 14.24 7.14
N LYS A 18 -0.46 13.18 7.16
CA LYS A 18 -0.74 12.29 8.29
C LYS A 18 -0.93 10.89 7.71
N VAL A 19 -0.05 9.94 8.02
CA VAL A 19 -0.12 8.60 7.45
C VAL A 19 -1.15 7.79 8.23
N HIS A 20 -2.42 7.85 7.82
CA HIS A 20 -3.38 6.81 8.14
C HIS A 20 -3.14 5.67 7.16
N VAL A 21 -2.66 4.57 7.71
CA VAL A 21 -2.37 3.34 6.96
C VAL A 21 -3.25 2.28 7.53
N LYS A 22 -3.81 1.46 6.65
CA LYS A 22 -4.68 0.38 7.07
C LYS A 22 -3.82 -0.83 7.41
N ASP A 23 -4.21 -1.59 8.43
CA ASP A 23 -3.74 -2.97 8.57
C ASP A 23 -4.52 -3.88 7.60
N ALA A 24 -4.18 -5.18 7.57
CA ALA A 24 -4.85 -6.14 6.70
C ALA A 24 -6.36 -6.32 7.02
N HIS A 25 -6.86 -5.74 8.11
CA HIS A 25 -8.27 -5.75 8.50
C HIS A 25 -8.94 -4.39 8.32
N SER A 26 -8.35 -3.50 7.51
CA SER A 26 -8.86 -2.15 7.24
C SER A 26 -8.92 -1.24 8.47
N VAL A 27 -8.21 -1.58 9.56
CA VAL A 27 -8.15 -0.69 10.72
C VAL A 27 -7.06 0.35 10.49
N VAL A 28 -7.44 1.62 10.62
CA VAL A 28 -6.51 2.75 10.51
C VAL A 28 -5.50 2.71 11.67
N ARG A 29 -4.22 2.79 11.32
CA ARG A 29 -3.06 2.82 12.21
C ARG A 29 -2.16 3.99 11.83
N SER A 30 -1.32 4.41 12.77
CA SER A 30 -0.12 5.17 12.41
C SER A 30 0.95 4.21 11.86
N ILE A 31 1.85 4.73 11.02
CA ILE A 31 2.97 3.95 10.47
C ILE A 31 3.85 3.31 11.56
N GLU A 32 4.02 4.00 12.69
CA GLU A 32 4.77 3.53 13.86
C GLU A 32 4.12 2.30 14.51
N ASN A 33 2.79 2.20 14.42
CA ASN A 33 1.99 1.15 15.05
C ASN A 33 1.62 -0.01 14.13
N ILE A 34 2.05 0.01 12.87
CA ILE A 34 1.80 -1.09 11.91
C ILE A 34 2.32 -2.43 12.38
N ARG A 35 3.40 -2.43 13.17
CA ARG A 35 4.01 -3.66 13.71
C ARG A 35 3.13 -4.39 14.73
N ARG A 36 1.97 -3.83 15.11
CA ARG A 36 1.03 -4.43 16.07
C ARG A 36 -0.21 -5.07 15.43
N SER A 37 -0.22 -5.24 14.11
CA SER A 37 -1.27 -6.05 13.46
C SER A 37 -1.21 -7.49 13.99
N MET A 38 -2.30 -7.98 14.58
CA MET A 38 -2.38 -9.35 15.10
C MET A 38 -2.67 -10.41 14.01
N CYS A 39 -2.98 -10.04 12.75
CA CYS A 39 -3.12 -11.00 11.61
C CYS A 39 -1.73 -11.27 11.02
N LYS A 40 -1.14 -12.43 11.33
CA LYS A 40 0.21 -12.86 10.90
C LYS A 40 0.39 -13.14 9.40
N THR A 41 -0.65 -12.97 8.57
CA THR A 41 -0.69 -13.70 7.28
C THR A 41 -0.59 -12.87 6.02
N VAL A 42 -0.65 -11.53 6.07
CA VAL A 42 -0.36 -10.65 4.90
C VAL A 42 0.18 -9.25 5.30
N ALA A 43 -0.05 -8.83 6.55
CA ALA A 43 0.25 -7.49 7.05
C ALA A 43 1.73 -7.22 7.36
N ASP A 44 2.55 -8.26 7.53
CA ASP A 44 3.92 -8.08 8.01
C ASP A 44 4.82 -7.48 6.93
N ASP A 45 4.62 -7.83 5.66
CA ASP A 45 5.43 -7.35 4.55
C ASP A 45 4.82 -6.16 3.80
N ASN A 46 3.55 -5.83 4.05
CA ASN A 46 2.80 -4.86 3.27
C ASN A 46 2.27 -3.70 4.11
N LEU A 47 2.29 -2.51 3.53
CA LEU A 47 1.72 -1.28 4.02
C LEU A 47 0.45 -0.99 3.24
N PHE A 48 -0.73 -1.19 3.81
CA PHE A 48 -1.97 -0.91 3.10
C PHE A 48 -2.31 0.58 3.16
N LEU A 49 -2.67 1.13 2.00
CA LEU A 49 -3.03 2.53 1.87
C LEU A 49 -4.54 2.69 2.03
N ASP A 50 -4.95 3.83 2.55
CA ASP A 50 -6.35 4.21 2.48
C ASP A 50 -6.71 4.57 1.04
N GLU A 51 -7.73 3.90 0.48
CA GLU A 51 -8.22 4.13 -0.88
C GLU A 51 -8.82 5.54 -1.04
N ASP A 52 -9.31 6.13 0.05
CA ASP A 52 -9.87 7.49 0.09
C ASP A 52 -8.79 8.59 0.16
N GLU A 53 -7.55 8.24 0.55
CA GLU A 53 -6.44 9.19 0.72
C GLU A 53 -5.26 8.90 -0.23
N LEU A 54 -5.52 8.29 -1.39
CA LEU A 54 -4.47 7.97 -2.34
C LEU A 54 -3.93 9.21 -3.05
N PRO A 55 -2.60 9.31 -3.24
CA PRO A 55 -2.03 10.35 -4.07
C PRO A 55 -2.48 10.18 -5.53
N GLU A 56 -2.68 11.30 -6.22
CA GLU A 56 -3.22 11.36 -7.59
C GLU A 56 -2.52 10.40 -8.55
N TRP A 57 -1.20 10.29 -8.44
CA TRP A 57 -0.39 9.45 -9.29
C TRP A 57 -0.77 7.96 -9.23
N ILE A 58 -1.23 7.48 -8.07
CA ILE A 58 -1.73 6.10 -7.89
C ILE A 58 -3.11 5.97 -8.53
N THR A 59 -3.97 6.96 -8.33
CA THR A 59 -5.32 7.01 -8.92
C THR A 59 -5.28 7.02 -10.46
N GLU A 60 -4.30 7.70 -11.05
CA GLU A 60 -4.04 7.66 -12.50
C GLU A 60 -3.71 6.25 -13.00
N GLU A 61 -2.85 5.51 -12.29
CA GLU A 61 -2.52 4.12 -12.62
C GLU A 61 -3.76 3.22 -12.59
N PHE A 62 -4.69 3.47 -11.65
CA PHE A 62 -5.92 2.68 -11.55
C PHE A 62 -6.86 2.92 -12.72
N ARG A 63 -7.06 4.18 -13.08
CA ARG A 63 -7.86 4.56 -14.25
C ARG A 63 -7.30 3.94 -15.52
N ALA A 64 -5.97 3.97 -15.69
CA ALA A 64 -5.30 3.35 -16.84
C ALA A 64 -5.47 1.81 -16.90
N SER A 65 -5.70 1.17 -15.75
CA SER A 65 -5.90 -0.28 -15.64
C SER A 65 -7.37 -0.73 -15.55
N GLU A 66 -8.30 0.19 -15.76
CA GLU A 66 -9.74 -0.02 -15.58
C GLU A 66 -10.09 -0.62 -14.20
N TRP A 67 -9.37 -0.22 -13.15
CA TRP A 67 -9.61 -0.66 -11.77
C TRP A 67 -9.59 -2.18 -11.58
N THR A 68 -8.77 -2.90 -12.33
CA THR A 68 -8.72 -4.37 -12.23
C THR A 68 -7.68 -4.84 -11.22
N LYS A 69 -6.44 -5.02 -11.68
CA LYS A 69 -5.27 -5.42 -10.88
C LYS A 69 -4.00 -4.92 -11.55
N GLY A 70 -3.00 -4.56 -10.75
CA GLY A 70 -1.73 -4.08 -11.31
C GLY A 70 -0.64 -3.87 -10.29
N LYS A 71 0.54 -3.47 -10.77
CA LYS A 71 1.72 -3.18 -9.96
C LYS A 71 1.92 -1.68 -9.86
N LEU A 72 2.26 -1.20 -8.67
CA LEU A 72 2.76 0.15 -8.47
C LEU A 72 4.25 0.17 -8.79
N LYS A 73 4.63 0.90 -9.83
CA LYS A 73 6.03 1.07 -10.23
C LYS A 73 6.51 2.46 -9.84
N CYS A 74 7.74 2.54 -9.35
CA CYS A 74 8.40 3.81 -9.13
C CYS A 74 8.52 4.56 -10.46
N ARG A 75 7.99 5.79 -10.54
CA ARG A 75 8.02 6.60 -11.77
C ARG A 75 9.44 6.99 -12.24
N ASN A 76 10.43 6.90 -11.36
CA ASN A 76 11.83 7.22 -11.69
C ASN A 76 12.64 6.01 -12.21
N CYS A 77 12.50 4.83 -11.58
CA CYS A 77 13.35 3.67 -11.90
C CYS A 77 12.57 2.42 -12.33
N SER A 78 11.24 2.51 -12.46
CA SER A 78 10.35 1.41 -12.83
C SER A 78 10.34 0.19 -11.88
N SER A 79 11.10 0.21 -10.79
CA SER A 79 11.07 -0.87 -9.78
C SER A 79 9.68 -0.98 -9.15
N THR A 80 9.21 -2.21 -8.91
CA THR A 80 7.94 -2.43 -8.22
C THR A 80 8.06 -2.04 -6.75
N VAL A 81 7.16 -1.17 -6.29
CA VAL A 81 7.06 -0.67 -4.91
C VAL A 81 5.80 -1.13 -4.19
N GLY A 82 4.83 -1.68 -4.92
CA GLY A 82 3.54 -2.10 -4.40
C GLY A 82 2.66 -2.75 -5.46
N SER A 83 1.40 -3.01 -5.11
CA SER A 83 0.40 -3.49 -6.07
C SER A 83 -1.02 -3.13 -5.63
N TYR A 84 -1.96 -3.28 -6.55
CA TYR A 84 -3.38 -3.12 -6.29
C TYR A 84 -4.19 -4.25 -6.91
N ASN A 85 -5.30 -4.60 -6.27
CA ASN A 85 -6.26 -5.59 -6.77
C ASN A 85 -7.69 -5.31 -6.26
N PHE A 86 -8.53 -4.75 -7.12
CA PHE A 86 -9.94 -4.47 -6.80
C PHE A 86 -10.87 -5.60 -7.27
N HIS A 87 -10.46 -6.40 -8.26
CA HIS A 87 -11.22 -7.56 -8.73
C HIS A 87 -10.90 -8.82 -7.92
N GLY A 88 -11.79 -9.13 -6.96
CA GLY A 88 -11.69 -10.35 -6.17
C GLY A 88 -10.64 -10.27 -5.05
N GLY A 89 -10.53 -9.10 -4.41
CA GLY A 89 -9.60 -8.83 -3.30
C GLY A 89 -9.45 -10.01 -2.33
N GLY A 90 -8.22 -10.27 -1.90
CA GLY A 90 -7.90 -11.41 -1.06
C GLY A 90 -8.57 -11.33 0.31
N LYS A 91 -8.96 -12.47 0.88
CA LYS A 91 -9.35 -12.57 2.30
C LYS A 91 -8.09 -12.64 3.16
N CYS A 92 -8.03 -11.97 4.33
CA CYS A 92 -6.96 -12.27 5.31
C CYS A 92 -7.07 -13.76 5.63
N ALA A 93 -5.97 -14.42 5.96
CA ALA A 93 -6.04 -15.86 6.26
C ALA A 93 -6.88 -16.17 7.51
N CYS A 94 -7.26 -15.16 8.31
CA CYS A 94 -8.26 -15.30 9.36
C CYS A 94 -9.67 -15.61 8.82
N GLY A 95 -9.92 -15.44 7.52
CA GLY A 95 -11.21 -15.68 6.85
C GLY A 95 -12.28 -14.62 7.11
N MET A 96 -12.09 -13.72 8.08
CA MET A 96 -13.09 -12.76 8.53
C MET A 96 -13.08 -11.44 7.76
N PHE A 97 -11.91 -10.99 7.31
CA PHE A 97 -11.74 -9.67 6.70
C PHE A 97 -11.26 -9.78 5.26
N ARG A 98 -11.66 -8.82 4.43
CA ARG A 98 -11.02 -8.56 3.13
C ARG A 98 -9.82 -7.65 3.35
N ILE A 99 -8.76 -7.95 2.62
CA ILE A 99 -7.52 -7.18 2.61
C ILE A 99 -7.77 -5.91 1.78
N PRO A 100 -7.28 -4.73 2.22
CA PRO A 100 -7.37 -3.52 1.42
C PRO A 100 -6.76 -3.71 0.03
N SER A 101 -7.34 -3.06 -0.98
CA SER A 101 -7.01 -3.35 -2.37
C SER A 101 -5.63 -2.84 -2.75
N VAL A 102 -5.13 -1.81 -2.06
CA VAL A 102 -3.90 -1.08 -2.42
C VAL A 102 -2.86 -1.20 -1.31
N HIS A 103 -1.64 -1.58 -1.68
CA HIS A 103 -0.54 -1.65 -0.73
C HIS A 103 0.83 -1.35 -1.33
N LEU A 104 1.75 -0.92 -0.48
CA LEU A 104 3.18 -0.86 -0.73
C LEU A 104 3.89 -2.02 -0.05
N ILE A 105 4.95 -2.51 -0.67
CA ILE A 105 5.79 -3.58 -0.12
C ILE A 105 6.85 -2.94 0.77
N LYS A 106 6.83 -3.22 2.08
CA LYS A 106 7.73 -2.62 3.07
C LYS A 106 9.20 -2.82 2.72
N SER A 107 9.56 -3.98 2.16
CA SER A 107 10.94 -4.26 1.75
C SER A 107 11.42 -3.47 0.53
N LYS A 108 10.51 -2.79 -0.20
CA LYS A 108 10.78 -1.99 -1.41
C LYS A 108 10.64 -0.48 -1.18
N ILE A 109 10.27 -0.06 0.02
CA ILE A 109 10.15 1.34 0.41
C ILE A 109 11.05 1.64 1.60
N ASP A 110 11.52 2.87 1.69
CA ASP A 110 12.09 3.42 2.92
C ASP A 110 11.07 4.39 3.53
N ILE A 111 10.97 4.30 4.85
CA ILE A 111 10.16 5.16 5.72
C ILE A 111 11.05 6.27 6.26
#